data_AF-A0A7K4CV68-F1
#
_entry.id   AF-A0A7K4CV68-F1
#
_cell.length_a   1.000
_cell.length_b   1.000
_cell.length_c   1.000
_cell.angle_alpha   90.00
_cell.angle_beta   90.00
_cell.angle_gamma   90.00
#
_symmetry.space_group_name_H-M   'P 1'
#
loop_
_entity.id
_entity.type
_entity.pdbx_description
1 polymer ?
#
loop_
_entity_poly.entity_id
_entity_poly.type
_entity_poly.pdbx_seq_one_letter_code
_entity_poly.pdbx_strand_id
1 'polypeptide(L)'
;MNPYCDVDPGALTVEKDGKAWPLVPLTGQSCPALLYVAIPYLMAMRNGVRFPWEKDDNAVKVTCPAGHVDFELRKDRGGGFRITVLHQDGKCRKHAVNEAIPFSIKPDDAAIFNEIFLFSFMVSDGNKIILPGNVIVSRKDAGNKQDARENTACDARADLEKANICLHVEGMKRSCAFHRSIKARPIEQLVPRGLCPLAYHAAYPTLLDLIYANESREAVPMYCPGTHARVKFIVERKKRWIKPFLDILDFFLSRTPVRLDIIKYRVLLKVMSIDGTCTQHLKTGDRFLLRDSQCLCPSSFYSLFPAMLSRSRGNSSSPCTCTCTSVPCHVTYKIQGIPIKDS
;
A
#
# COMPACT_ATOMS: atom_id res chain seq x y z
N MET A 1 19.68 -2.85 -6.31
CA MET A 1 18.69 -1.94 -6.92
C MET A 1 17.53 -1.82 -5.93
N ASN A 2 17.14 -0.59 -5.56
CA ASN A 2 15.99 -0.37 -4.70
C ASN A 2 14.75 -0.31 -5.59
N PRO A 3 13.80 -1.26 -5.49
CA PRO A 3 12.66 -1.34 -6.41
C PRO A 3 11.82 -0.05 -6.40
N TYR A 4 11.89 0.74 -5.33
CA TYR A 4 11.13 1.98 -5.21
C TYR A 4 11.79 3.20 -5.86
N CYS A 5 13.12 3.22 -5.97
CA CYS A 5 13.88 4.42 -6.33
C CYS A 5 14.37 4.44 -7.77
N ASP A 6 14.54 3.25 -8.36
CA ASP A 6 15.29 3.05 -9.61
C ASP A 6 14.37 2.90 -10.85
N VAL A 7 13.07 3.14 -10.71
CA VAL A 7 12.13 3.18 -11.84
C VAL A 7 12.20 4.55 -12.52
N ASP A 8 12.50 4.57 -13.81
CA ASP A 8 12.39 5.76 -14.66
C ASP A 8 10.90 6.02 -14.99
N PRO A 9 10.29 7.11 -14.49
CA PRO A 9 8.90 7.45 -14.81
C PRO A 9 8.69 7.73 -16.30
N GLY A 10 9.74 8.14 -17.02
CA GLY A 10 9.73 8.40 -18.47
C GLY A 10 9.43 7.18 -19.33
N ALA A 11 9.69 5.99 -18.80
CA ALA A 11 9.53 4.73 -19.51
C ALA A 11 8.09 4.20 -19.53
N LEU A 12 7.17 4.80 -18.77
CA LEU A 12 5.80 4.31 -18.62
C LEU A 12 4.78 5.20 -19.36
N THR A 13 3.91 4.56 -20.13
CA THR A 13 2.77 5.20 -20.81
C THR A 13 1.46 4.54 -20.43
N VAL A 14 0.45 5.37 -20.19
CA VAL A 14 -0.92 4.95 -19.89
C VAL A 14 -1.78 5.35 -21.07
N GLU A 15 -2.32 4.38 -21.79
CA GLU A 15 -3.27 4.60 -22.86
C GLU A 15 -4.68 4.40 -22.32
N LYS A 16 -5.57 5.36 -22.51
CA LYS A 16 -7.00 5.22 -22.18
C LYS A 16 -7.81 5.79 -23.33
N ASP A 17 -8.81 5.04 -23.79
CA ASP A 17 -9.67 5.44 -24.90
C ASP A 17 -8.88 5.83 -26.16
N GLY A 18 -7.81 5.06 -26.45
CA GLY A 18 -6.90 5.29 -27.60
C GLY A 18 -5.94 6.48 -27.43
N LYS A 19 -5.95 7.17 -26.29
CA LYS A 19 -5.04 8.29 -26.00
C LYS A 19 -3.96 7.87 -25.01
N ALA A 20 -2.71 7.90 -25.47
CA ALA A 20 -1.54 7.67 -24.62
C ALA A 20 -1.16 8.93 -23.84
N TRP A 21 -0.97 8.77 -22.53
CA TRP A 21 -0.49 9.77 -21.60
C TRP A 21 0.84 9.27 -21.03
N PRO A 22 1.95 10.02 -21.16
CA PRO A 22 3.13 9.71 -20.37
C PRO A 22 2.76 9.79 -18.89
N LEU A 23 3.33 8.94 -18.04
CA LEU A 23 3.15 9.02 -16.58
C LEU A 23 3.89 10.22 -15.95
N VAL A 24 4.87 10.74 -16.68
CA VAL A 24 5.76 11.87 -16.34
C VAL A 24 5.05 13.16 -15.85
N PRO A 25 3.90 13.61 -16.41
CA PRO A 25 3.26 14.86 -15.99
C PRO A 25 2.69 14.80 -14.56
N LEU A 26 2.46 13.60 -14.03
CA LEU A 26 1.87 13.40 -12.71
C LEU A 26 2.93 13.21 -11.62
N THR A 27 4.13 12.77 -11.99
CA THR A 27 5.23 12.55 -11.06
C THR A 27 6.12 13.78 -10.91
N GLY A 28 6.29 14.61 -11.95
CA GLY A 28 7.29 15.68 -11.92
C GLY A 28 8.66 15.16 -11.44
N GLN A 29 9.27 15.86 -10.47
CA GLN A 29 10.51 15.48 -9.76
C GLN A 29 10.31 14.41 -8.66
N SER A 30 9.08 13.94 -8.43
CA SER A 30 8.78 12.99 -7.35
C SER A 30 9.26 11.59 -7.62
N CYS A 31 10.10 11.08 -6.71
CA CYS A 31 10.44 9.66 -6.64
C CYS A 31 9.15 8.78 -6.54
N PRO A 32 9.01 7.72 -7.35
CA PRO A 32 7.85 6.83 -7.29
C PRO A 32 7.58 6.23 -5.90
N ALA A 33 8.64 5.92 -5.15
CA ALA A 33 8.57 5.48 -3.75
C ALA A 33 7.70 6.38 -2.86
N LEU A 34 7.85 7.69 -3.05
CA LEU A 34 7.17 8.70 -2.25
C LEU A 34 5.68 8.72 -2.58
N LEU A 35 5.35 8.79 -3.88
CA LEU A 35 3.96 8.82 -4.34
C LEU A 35 3.21 7.56 -3.94
N TYR A 36 3.86 6.40 -4.05
CA TYR A 36 3.32 5.12 -3.63
C TYR A 36 2.79 5.15 -2.18
N VAL A 37 3.57 5.74 -1.28
CA VAL A 37 3.19 5.90 0.12
C VAL A 37 2.19 7.02 0.31
N ALA A 38 2.31 8.11 -0.45
CA ALA A 38 1.46 9.28 -0.28
C ALA A 38 0.01 9.02 -0.70
N ILE A 39 -0.21 8.31 -1.82
CA ILE A 39 -1.54 8.13 -2.43
C ILE A 39 -2.60 7.62 -1.45
N PRO A 40 -2.39 6.54 -0.66
CA PRO A 40 -3.38 6.08 0.31
C PRO A 40 -3.85 7.19 1.27
N TYR A 41 -2.92 8.01 1.76
CA TYR A 41 -3.22 9.09 2.70
C TYR A 41 -3.92 10.26 2.02
N LEU A 42 -3.49 10.62 0.82
CA LEU A 42 -4.13 11.67 0.02
C LEU A 42 -5.58 11.29 -0.30
N MET A 43 -5.85 10.02 -0.65
CA MET A 43 -7.20 9.51 -0.86
C MET A 43 -8.05 9.59 0.41
N ALA A 44 -7.50 9.16 1.55
CA ALA A 44 -8.18 9.26 2.84
C ALA A 44 -8.50 10.73 3.20
N MET A 45 -7.52 11.62 3.17
CA MET A 45 -7.70 13.06 3.49
C MET A 45 -8.68 13.76 2.54
N ARG A 46 -8.70 13.34 1.27
CA ARG A 46 -9.68 13.83 0.29
C ARG A 46 -11.10 13.49 0.72
N ASN A 47 -11.31 12.29 1.28
CA ASN A 47 -12.58 11.83 1.83
C ASN A 47 -12.89 12.38 3.24
N GLY A 48 -12.11 13.33 3.73
CA GLY A 48 -12.37 13.99 5.04
C GLY A 48 -11.94 13.16 6.25
N VAL A 49 -11.12 12.12 6.03
CA VAL A 49 -10.48 11.36 7.10
C VAL A 49 -9.58 12.26 7.93
N ARG A 50 -9.61 12.07 9.25
CA ARG A 50 -8.68 12.69 10.20
C ARG A 50 -7.85 11.61 10.86
N PHE A 51 -6.55 11.86 10.99
CA PHE A 51 -5.65 10.90 11.62
C PHE A 51 -5.51 11.22 13.12
N PRO A 52 -5.93 10.33 14.02
CA PRO A 52 -6.01 10.65 15.45
C PRO A 52 -4.66 10.98 16.09
N TRP A 53 -3.56 10.49 15.51
CA TRP A 53 -2.20 10.78 15.98
C TRP A 53 -1.63 12.12 15.50
N GLU A 54 -2.27 12.81 14.55
CA GLU A 54 -1.78 14.08 14.01
C GLU A 54 -2.42 15.27 14.70
N LYS A 55 -1.65 16.32 14.96
CA LYS A 55 -2.18 17.54 15.61
C LYS A 55 -3.04 18.38 14.69
N ASP A 56 -2.71 18.40 13.41
CA ASP A 56 -3.39 19.17 12.37
C ASP A 56 -4.25 18.22 11.54
N ASP A 57 -5.57 18.42 11.54
CA ASP A 57 -6.53 17.60 10.81
C ASP A 57 -6.31 17.61 9.29
N ASN A 58 -5.56 18.60 8.78
CA ASN A 58 -5.23 18.74 7.37
C ASN A 58 -3.81 18.31 7.04
N ALA A 59 -3.07 17.70 7.98
CA ALA A 59 -1.72 17.23 7.73
C ALA A 59 -1.49 15.80 8.24
N VAL A 60 -0.64 15.06 7.55
CA VAL A 60 -0.15 13.76 8.02
C VAL A 60 1.30 13.60 7.64
N LYS A 61 2.10 13.16 8.61
CA LYS A 61 3.49 12.80 8.35
C LYS A 61 3.51 11.38 7.78
N VAL A 62 4.52 11.07 6.99
CA VAL A 62 4.70 9.75 6.38
C VAL A 62 6.18 9.56 6.08
N THR A 63 6.64 8.33 6.21
CA THR A 63 8.02 7.96 5.92
C THR A 63 8.07 7.16 4.62
N CYS A 64 9.02 7.45 3.73
CA CYS A 64 9.30 6.65 2.54
C CYS A 64 9.55 5.18 2.93
N PRO A 65 9.18 4.16 2.13
CA PRO A 65 9.36 2.75 2.50
C PRO A 65 10.83 2.41 2.77
N ALA A 66 11.75 3.07 2.08
CA ALA A 66 13.19 2.91 2.27
C ALA A 66 13.72 3.55 3.58
N GLY A 67 12.89 4.29 4.33
CA GLY A 67 13.26 4.89 5.61
C GLY A 67 14.14 6.14 5.53
N HIS A 68 14.47 6.62 4.33
CA HIS A 68 15.43 7.70 4.13
C HIS A 68 14.84 9.12 4.17
N VAL A 69 13.53 9.24 4.02
CA VAL A 69 12.84 10.53 3.86
C VAL A 69 11.54 10.50 4.65
N ASP A 70 11.36 11.50 5.52
CA ASP A 70 10.07 11.83 6.13
C ASP A 70 9.48 13.04 5.41
N PHE A 71 8.19 12.98 5.11
CA PHE A 71 7.47 14.06 4.46
C PHE A 71 6.12 14.30 5.12
N GLU A 72 5.63 15.53 5.02
CA GLU A 72 4.30 15.95 5.43
C GLU A 72 3.42 16.05 4.18
N LEU A 73 2.27 15.40 4.22
CA LEU A 73 1.19 15.61 3.29
C LEU A 73 0.22 16.60 3.92
N ARG A 74 -0.07 17.70 3.25
CA ARG A 74 -0.96 18.75 3.73
C ARG A 74 -2.07 19.02 2.71
N LYS A 75 -3.31 19.15 3.19
CA LYS A 75 -4.46 19.60 2.38
C LYS A 75 -4.52 21.13 2.41
N ASP A 76 -4.46 21.74 1.25
CA ASP A 76 -4.58 23.19 1.09
C ASP A 76 -6.05 23.63 1.19
N ARG A 77 -6.28 24.90 1.54
CA ARG A 77 -7.65 25.47 1.67
C ARG A 77 -8.46 25.38 0.38
N GLY A 78 -7.79 25.38 -0.78
CA GLY A 78 -8.43 25.22 -2.10
C GLY A 78 -8.74 23.76 -2.48
N GLY A 79 -8.56 22.79 -1.57
CA GLY A 79 -8.79 21.37 -1.82
C GLY A 79 -7.64 20.64 -2.53
N GLY A 80 -6.57 21.35 -2.89
CA GLY A 80 -5.32 20.75 -3.37
C GLY A 80 -4.50 20.10 -2.26
N PHE A 81 -3.40 19.47 -2.63
CA PHE A 81 -2.46 18.87 -1.69
C PHE A 81 -1.04 19.37 -1.90
N ARG A 82 -0.26 19.35 -0.83
CA ARG A 82 1.17 19.68 -0.83
C ARG A 82 1.93 18.60 -0.12
N ILE A 83 3.06 18.22 -0.70
CA ILE A 83 4.02 17.33 -0.06
C ILE A 83 5.22 18.17 0.33
N THR A 84 5.59 18.18 1.61
CA THR A 84 6.77 18.90 2.11
C THR A 84 7.75 17.90 2.70
N VAL A 85 8.99 17.88 2.22
CA VAL A 85 10.04 17.02 2.78
C VAL A 85 10.49 17.58 4.13
N LEU A 86 10.31 16.82 5.20
CA LEU A 86 10.64 17.25 6.56
C LEU A 86 12.06 16.85 6.96
N HIS A 87 12.47 15.64 6.59
CA HIS A 87 13.76 15.08 6.97
C HIS A 87 14.29 14.16 5.88
N GLN A 88 15.62 14.10 5.77
CA GLN A 88 16.34 13.27 4.82
C GLN A 88 17.68 12.85 5.42
N ASP A 89 18.00 11.56 5.35
CA ASP A 89 19.22 10.98 5.93
C ASP A 89 20.46 11.08 5.03
N GLY A 90 20.39 11.87 3.95
CA GLY A 90 21.45 12.05 2.96
C GLY A 90 21.58 10.95 1.92
N LYS A 91 20.86 9.82 2.04
CA LYS A 91 20.92 8.73 1.03
C LYS A 91 19.98 8.97 -0.14
N CYS A 92 18.86 9.65 0.08
CA CYS A 92 18.04 10.14 -1.02
C CYS A 92 18.77 11.29 -1.71
N ARG A 93 18.77 11.36 -3.05
CA ARG A 93 19.30 12.50 -3.82
C ARG A 93 18.23 13.24 -4.62
N LYS A 94 17.02 12.69 -4.67
CA LYS A 94 15.94 13.19 -5.54
C LYS A 94 15.20 14.38 -4.95
N HIS A 95 15.25 14.54 -3.63
CA HIS A 95 14.46 15.50 -2.89
C HIS A 95 15.36 16.30 -1.96
N ALA A 96 15.04 17.56 -1.71
CA ALA A 96 15.72 18.40 -0.73
C ALA A 96 14.82 18.64 0.50
N VAL A 97 15.41 18.87 1.67
CA VAL A 97 14.65 19.24 2.87
C VAL A 97 13.94 20.58 2.65
N ASN A 98 12.69 20.67 3.10
CA ASN A 98 11.75 21.78 2.87
C ASN A 98 11.32 21.99 1.41
N GLU A 99 11.66 21.07 0.51
CA GLU A 99 11.10 21.08 -0.84
C GLU A 99 9.58 20.88 -0.75
N ALA A 100 8.84 21.84 -1.31
CA ALA A 100 7.40 21.77 -1.45
C ALA A 100 7.07 21.29 -2.86
N ILE A 101 6.55 20.07 -2.94
CA ILE A 101 6.11 19.47 -4.19
C ILE A 101 4.60 19.70 -4.28
N PRO A 102 4.13 20.60 -5.16
CA PRO A 102 2.70 20.79 -5.37
C PRO A 102 2.12 19.53 -5.98
N PHE A 103 0.99 19.06 -5.45
CA PHE A 103 0.34 17.86 -5.94
C PHE A 103 -1.17 18.07 -6.04
N SER A 104 -1.69 18.04 -7.27
CA SER A 104 -3.12 18.19 -7.53
C SER A 104 -3.64 16.90 -8.15
N ILE A 105 -4.46 16.16 -7.41
CA ILE A 105 -5.23 15.04 -7.94
C ILE A 105 -6.62 15.57 -8.28
N LYS A 106 -7.00 15.57 -9.55
CA LYS A 106 -8.39 15.85 -9.89
C LYS A 106 -9.29 14.71 -9.42
N PRO A 107 -10.57 14.99 -9.16
CA PRO A 107 -11.47 14.00 -8.62
C PRO A 107 -11.49 12.65 -9.35
N ASP A 108 -11.44 12.69 -10.66
CA ASP A 108 -11.56 11.53 -11.55
C ASP A 108 -10.24 10.76 -11.71
N ASP A 109 -9.11 11.39 -11.37
CA ASP A 109 -7.78 10.81 -11.53
C ASP A 109 -7.44 9.83 -10.40
N ALA A 110 -8.01 9.97 -9.20
CA ALA A 110 -7.59 9.18 -8.04
C ALA A 110 -7.83 7.66 -8.18
N ALA A 111 -8.94 7.28 -8.82
CA ALA A 111 -9.22 5.87 -9.11
C ALA A 111 -8.21 5.32 -10.13
N ILE A 112 -7.89 6.13 -11.14
CA ILE A 112 -6.90 5.84 -12.16
C ILE A 112 -5.49 5.73 -11.54
N PHE A 113 -5.16 6.58 -10.56
CA PHE A 113 -3.89 6.57 -9.84
C PHE A 113 -3.68 5.29 -9.04
N ASN A 114 -4.68 4.86 -8.26
CA ASN A 114 -4.52 3.67 -7.43
C ASN A 114 -4.28 2.44 -8.30
N GLU A 115 -5.02 2.32 -9.39
CA GLU A 115 -4.80 1.27 -10.38
C GLU A 115 -3.38 1.42 -10.96
N ILE A 116 -3.05 2.51 -11.67
CA ILE A 116 -1.76 2.67 -12.35
C ILE A 116 -0.54 2.43 -11.43
N PHE A 117 -0.58 2.91 -10.18
CA PHE A 117 0.57 2.80 -9.29
C PHE A 117 0.80 1.39 -8.76
N LEU A 118 -0.28 0.63 -8.51
CA LEU A 118 -0.20 -0.81 -8.24
C LEU A 118 0.47 -1.53 -9.42
N PHE A 119 0.21 -1.10 -10.66
CA PHE A 119 0.77 -1.71 -11.87
C PHE A 119 2.24 -1.38 -12.12
N SER A 120 2.70 -0.15 -11.87
CA SER A 120 4.10 0.25 -12.13
C SER A 120 5.14 -0.65 -11.44
N PHE A 121 4.77 -1.30 -10.33
CA PHE A 121 5.62 -2.29 -9.65
C PHE A 121 5.46 -3.73 -10.15
N MET A 122 4.30 -4.08 -10.71
CA MET A 122 4.07 -5.41 -11.30
C MET A 122 4.64 -5.54 -12.73
N VAL A 123 4.76 -4.42 -13.45
CA VAL A 123 5.27 -4.32 -14.83
C VAL A 123 6.79 -4.51 -14.91
N SER A 124 7.52 -4.76 -13.81
CA SER A 124 8.95 -5.09 -13.93
C SER A 124 9.20 -6.36 -14.75
N ASP A 125 8.18 -7.22 -14.91
CA ASP A 125 8.32 -8.54 -15.54
C ASP A 125 7.48 -8.74 -16.81
N GLY A 126 6.85 -7.69 -17.36
CA GLY A 126 6.01 -7.80 -18.57
C GLY A 126 5.86 -6.50 -19.35
N ASN A 127 5.54 -6.59 -20.65
CA ASN A 127 5.59 -5.46 -21.58
C ASN A 127 4.29 -4.62 -21.63
N LYS A 128 3.14 -5.18 -21.20
CA LYS A 128 1.82 -4.57 -21.35
C LYS A 128 0.80 -5.15 -20.35
N ILE A 129 -0.07 -4.32 -19.78
CA ILE A 129 -1.20 -4.73 -18.93
C ILE A 129 -2.47 -3.95 -19.33
N ILE A 130 -3.63 -4.61 -19.30
CA ILE A 130 -4.95 -4.00 -19.56
C ILE A 130 -5.73 -3.89 -18.24
N LEU A 131 -6.14 -2.68 -17.88
CA LEU A 131 -6.88 -2.33 -16.66
C LEU A 131 -8.38 -2.17 -16.95
N PRO A 132 -9.23 -2.12 -15.91
CA PRO A 132 -10.64 -1.78 -16.05
C PRO A 132 -10.83 -0.45 -16.81
N GLY A 133 -11.84 -0.41 -17.70
CA GLY A 133 -12.12 0.77 -18.52
C GLY A 133 -11.16 0.98 -19.70
N ASN A 134 -10.62 -0.12 -20.26
CA ASN A 134 -9.76 -0.11 -21.44
C ASN A 134 -8.49 0.74 -21.28
N VAL A 135 -7.96 0.84 -20.05
CA VAL A 135 -6.70 1.52 -19.81
C VAL A 135 -5.55 0.53 -20.01
N ILE A 136 -4.59 0.83 -20.86
CA ILE A 136 -3.44 -0.03 -21.16
C ILE A 136 -2.18 0.64 -20.63
N VAL A 137 -1.41 -0.06 -19.80
CA VAL A 137 -0.09 0.41 -19.34
C VAL A 137 0.99 -0.41 -20.03
N SER A 138 1.95 0.25 -20.65
CA SER A 138 3.06 -0.39 -21.35
C SER A 138 4.39 0.33 -21.10
N ARG A 139 5.49 -0.42 -21.22
CA ARG A 139 6.85 0.11 -21.12
C ARG A 139 7.37 0.38 -22.53
N LYS A 140 7.92 1.57 -22.78
CA LYS A 140 8.40 1.95 -24.13
C LYS A 140 9.55 1.07 -24.65
N ASP A 141 10.44 0.63 -23.75
CA ASP A 141 11.70 -0.05 -24.12
C ASP A 141 11.59 -1.58 -24.12
N ALA A 142 10.38 -2.09 -23.95
CA ALA A 142 10.10 -3.51 -24.03
C ALA A 142 10.23 -3.97 -25.48
N GLY A 143 11.44 -4.38 -25.88
CA GLY A 143 11.66 -5.08 -27.14
C GLY A 143 10.68 -6.25 -27.28
N ASN A 144 10.34 -6.61 -28.53
CA ASN A 144 9.28 -7.55 -28.92
C ASN A 144 9.55 -9.03 -28.54
N LYS A 145 10.13 -9.29 -27.36
CA LYS A 145 10.35 -10.63 -26.82
C LYS A 145 9.03 -11.17 -26.28
N GLN A 146 8.46 -12.07 -27.06
CA GLN A 146 7.17 -12.70 -26.84
C GLN A 146 7.20 -13.86 -25.83
N ASP A 147 8.37 -14.14 -25.23
CA ASP A 147 8.58 -15.25 -24.27
C ASP A 147 8.38 -14.83 -22.80
N ALA A 148 7.82 -13.66 -22.53
CA ALA A 148 7.38 -13.31 -21.20
C ALA A 148 6.23 -14.27 -20.83
N ARG A 149 6.55 -15.34 -20.08
CA ARG A 149 5.54 -16.16 -19.41
C ARG A 149 4.48 -15.22 -18.85
N GLU A 150 3.22 -15.49 -19.15
CA GLU A 150 2.08 -14.91 -18.43
C GLU A 150 2.11 -15.38 -16.97
N ASN A 151 3.14 -14.97 -16.22
CA ASN A 151 3.15 -15.01 -14.78
C ASN A 151 2.10 -13.99 -14.37
N THR A 152 0.86 -14.48 -14.22
CA THR A 152 -0.24 -13.64 -13.80
C THR A 152 0.12 -13.05 -12.45
N ALA A 153 -0.20 -11.79 -12.19
CA ALA A 153 0.11 -11.15 -10.91
C ALA A 153 -0.48 -11.90 -9.70
N CYS A 154 -1.41 -12.84 -9.94
CA CYS A 154 -1.91 -13.78 -8.95
C CYS A 154 -0.93 -14.83 -8.43
N ASP A 155 0.23 -15.00 -9.06
CA ASP A 155 1.26 -15.93 -8.58
C ASP A 155 2.10 -15.37 -7.44
N ALA A 156 1.86 -14.12 -7.01
CA ALA A 156 2.61 -13.46 -5.94
C ALA A 156 2.70 -14.30 -4.64
N ARG A 157 1.66 -15.07 -4.30
CA ARG A 157 1.72 -15.97 -3.14
C ARG A 157 2.72 -17.11 -3.37
N ALA A 158 2.62 -17.79 -4.50
CA ALA A 158 3.51 -18.87 -4.87
C ALA A 158 4.95 -18.39 -5.03
N ASP A 159 5.16 -17.20 -5.61
CA ASP A 159 6.47 -16.54 -5.72
C ASP A 159 7.09 -16.34 -4.33
N LEU A 160 6.32 -15.74 -3.41
CA LEU A 160 6.78 -15.51 -2.03
C LEU A 160 7.11 -16.84 -1.33
N GLU A 161 6.20 -17.83 -1.42
CA GLU A 161 6.36 -19.15 -0.79
C GLU A 161 7.60 -19.87 -1.33
N LYS A 162 7.79 -19.88 -2.66
CA LYS A 162 8.96 -20.44 -3.32
C LYS A 162 10.26 -19.77 -2.89
N ALA A 163 10.24 -18.44 -2.71
CA ALA A 163 11.39 -17.67 -2.28
C ALA A 163 11.67 -17.77 -0.77
N ASN A 164 10.81 -18.46 0.00
CA ASN A 164 10.94 -18.67 1.44
C ASN A 164 11.22 -17.36 2.19
N ILE A 165 10.48 -16.31 1.84
CA ILE A 165 10.62 -14.98 2.41
C ILE A 165 10.20 -14.98 3.88
N CYS A 166 11.08 -14.50 4.75
CA CYS A 166 10.79 -14.28 6.16
C CYS A 166 11.01 -12.81 6.52
N LEU A 167 10.08 -12.25 7.31
CA LEU A 167 10.19 -10.89 7.82
C LEU A 167 10.66 -10.89 9.27
N HIS A 168 11.79 -10.25 9.51
CA HIS A 168 12.33 -10.01 10.85
C HIS A 168 12.11 -8.56 11.25
N VAL A 169 11.55 -8.33 12.44
CA VAL A 169 11.46 -6.98 13.02
C VAL A 169 12.81 -6.64 13.65
N GLU A 170 13.57 -5.72 13.05
CA GLU A 170 14.88 -5.29 13.56
C GLU A 170 14.74 -4.27 14.71
N GLY A 171 13.70 -3.43 14.65
CA GLY A 171 13.53 -2.37 15.62
C GLY A 171 12.14 -1.75 15.57
N MET A 172 11.72 -1.20 16.69
CA MET A 172 10.45 -0.52 16.84
C MET A 172 10.67 0.68 17.75
N LYS A 173 10.50 1.90 17.21
CA LYS A 173 10.64 3.12 18.03
C LYS A 173 9.48 3.32 19.01
N ARG A 174 8.29 2.76 18.70
CA ARG A 174 7.06 2.94 19.46
C ARG A 174 6.19 1.68 19.41
N SER A 175 5.55 1.33 20.52
CA SER A 175 4.66 0.16 20.58
C SER A 175 3.54 0.24 19.56
N CYS A 176 3.36 -0.80 18.75
CA CYS A 176 2.27 -0.93 17.80
C CYS A 176 1.35 -2.08 18.20
N ALA A 177 0.03 -1.88 18.10
CA ALA A 177 -0.94 -2.94 18.37
C ALA A 177 -0.82 -4.16 17.43
N PHE A 178 -0.19 -3.98 16.26
CA PHE A 178 0.01 -5.03 15.26
C PHE A 178 1.40 -5.67 15.32
N HIS A 179 2.39 -4.98 15.89
CA HIS A 179 3.77 -5.46 15.93
C HIS A 179 4.15 -5.76 17.38
N ARG A 180 4.23 -7.05 17.70
CA ARG A 180 4.84 -7.51 18.95
C ARG A 180 6.34 -7.64 18.70
N SER A 181 7.16 -7.16 19.64
CA SER A 181 8.60 -7.23 19.54
C SER A 181 9.05 -8.70 19.41
N ILE A 182 9.94 -8.97 18.45
CA ILE A 182 10.76 -10.19 18.37
C ILE A 182 10.02 -11.45 17.87
N LYS A 183 9.27 -11.37 16.77
CA LYS A 183 8.89 -12.59 16.02
C LYS A 183 9.19 -12.46 14.54
N ALA A 184 9.93 -13.45 14.03
CA ALA A 184 9.96 -13.73 12.61
C ALA A 184 8.53 -14.06 12.16
N ARG A 185 8.07 -13.45 11.07
CA ARG A 185 6.75 -13.71 10.50
C ARG A 185 6.91 -14.51 9.20
N PRO A 186 6.41 -15.75 9.14
CA PRO A 186 6.37 -16.52 7.91
C PRO A 186 5.27 -15.96 6.98
N ILE A 187 5.25 -16.42 5.74
CA ILE A 187 4.41 -15.87 4.66
C ILE A 187 2.92 -15.99 4.97
N GLU A 188 2.54 -17.08 5.62
CA GLU A 188 1.15 -17.36 6.01
C GLU A 188 0.63 -16.34 7.05
N GLN A 189 1.54 -15.63 7.72
CA GLN A 189 1.24 -14.58 8.70
C GLN A 189 1.40 -13.17 8.13
N LEU A 190 1.62 -13.02 6.82
CA LEU A 190 1.69 -11.69 6.21
C LEU A 190 0.30 -11.12 5.96
N VAL A 191 -0.65 -11.98 5.59
CA VAL A 191 -2.03 -11.61 5.23
C VAL A 191 -3.03 -12.52 5.95
N PRO A 192 -4.31 -12.11 6.07
CA PRO A 192 -5.34 -13.00 6.60
C PRO A 192 -5.38 -14.34 5.86
N ARG A 193 -5.58 -15.44 6.60
CA ARG A 193 -5.61 -16.78 6.02
C ARG A 193 -6.66 -16.88 4.90
N GLY A 194 -6.24 -17.39 3.74
CA GLY A 194 -7.08 -17.53 2.54
C GLY A 194 -7.19 -16.27 1.68
N LEU A 195 -6.76 -15.09 2.17
CA LEU A 195 -6.72 -13.89 1.34
C LEU A 195 -5.42 -13.88 0.52
N CYS A 196 -5.51 -13.53 -0.77
CA CYS A 196 -4.31 -13.41 -1.58
C CYS A 196 -3.52 -12.12 -1.24
N PRO A 197 -2.18 -12.17 -1.23
CA PRO A 197 -1.32 -11.02 -0.94
C PRO A 197 -1.64 -9.77 -1.76
N LEU A 198 -1.92 -9.96 -3.05
CA LEU A 198 -2.22 -8.87 -3.98
C LEU A 198 -3.56 -8.18 -3.67
N ALA A 199 -4.60 -8.92 -3.31
CA ALA A 199 -5.88 -8.31 -2.90
C ALA A 199 -5.73 -7.57 -1.57
N TYR A 200 -4.96 -8.11 -0.62
CA TYR A 200 -4.70 -7.43 0.65
C TYR A 200 -3.91 -6.12 0.45
N HIS A 201 -2.95 -6.13 -0.46
CA HIS A 201 -2.19 -4.97 -0.90
C HIS A 201 -3.08 -3.89 -1.52
N ALA A 202 -3.87 -4.27 -2.54
CA ALA A 202 -4.76 -3.37 -3.26
C ALA A 202 -5.88 -2.79 -2.37
N ALA A 203 -6.27 -3.50 -1.32
CA ALA A 203 -7.28 -3.03 -0.37
C ALA A 203 -6.80 -1.86 0.49
N TYR A 204 -5.50 -1.70 0.69
CA TYR A 204 -4.95 -0.79 1.71
C TYR A 204 -5.44 0.67 1.62
N PRO A 205 -5.48 1.34 0.46
CA PRO A 205 -5.99 2.72 0.36
C PRO A 205 -7.43 2.85 0.86
N THR A 206 -8.29 1.92 0.44
CA THR A 206 -9.69 1.85 0.87
C THR A 206 -9.82 1.50 2.35
N LEU A 207 -8.91 0.66 2.87
CA LEU A 207 -8.87 0.35 4.29
C LEU A 207 -8.51 1.55 5.13
N LEU A 208 -7.52 2.32 4.70
CA LEU A 208 -7.11 3.52 5.40
C LEU A 208 -8.27 4.52 5.48
N ASP A 209 -8.99 4.70 4.37
CA ASP A 209 -10.21 5.50 4.31
C ASP A 209 -11.23 5.04 5.35
N LEU A 210 -11.61 3.76 5.34
CA LEU A 210 -12.68 3.24 6.20
C LEU A 210 -12.31 3.11 7.68
N ILE A 211 -11.05 2.85 8.01
CA ILE A 211 -10.60 2.77 9.40
C ILE A 211 -10.76 4.13 10.09
N TYR A 212 -10.42 5.21 9.38
CA TYR A 212 -10.34 6.56 9.95
C TYR A 212 -11.43 7.53 9.43
N ALA A 213 -12.34 7.07 8.58
CA ALA A 213 -13.46 7.88 8.11
C ALA A 213 -14.37 8.32 9.26
N ASN A 214 -14.72 9.61 9.25
CA ASN A 214 -15.69 10.22 10.15
C ASN A 214 -17.14 9.80 9.82
N GLU A 215 -17.43 9.52 8.55
CA GLU A 215 -18.79 9.23 8.05
C GLU A 215 -19.10 7.74 7.88
N SER A 216 -20.39 7.43 7.69
CA SER A 216 -21.01 6.11 7.61
C SER A 216 -20.75 5.35 6.31
N ARG A 217 -19.60 5.55 5.65
CA ARG A 217 -19.26 4.69 4.51
C ARG A 217 -19.12 3.27 5.02
N GLU A 218 -20.11 2.44 4.69
CA GLU A 218 -20.15 1.06 5.16
C GLU A 218 -19.41 0.12 4.23
N ALA A 219 -19.26 0.51 2.95
CA ALA A 219 -18.76 -0.34 1.88
C ALA A 219 -18.10 0.49 0.77
N VAL A 220 -16.96 0.04 0.27
CA VAL A 220 -16.33 0.57 -0.94
C VAL A 220 -15.96 -0.61 -1.84
N PRO A 221 -16.39 -0.61 -3.12
CA PRO A 221 -16.03 -1.66 -4.06
C PRO A 221 -14.56 -1.52 -4.49
N MET A 222 -13.87 -2.65 -4.63
CA MET A 222 -12.53 -2.71 -5.23
C MET A 222 -12.41 -3.94 -6.14
N TYR A 223 -11.50 -3.89 -7.11
CA TYR A 223 -11.25 -4.96 -8.06
C TYR A 223 -9.88 -5.62 -7.80
N CYS A 224 -9.77 -6.92 -8.06
CA CYS A 224 -8.46 -7.61 -8.05
C CYS A 224 -7.62 -7.13 -9.25
N PRO A 225 -6.37 -6.68 -9.04
CA PRO A 225 -5.53 -6.21 -10.15
C PRO A 225 -4.86 -7.35 -10.94
N GLY A 226 -4.99 -8.61 -10.51
CA GLY A 226 -4.14 -9.71 -11.00
C GLY A 226 -4.79 -10.76 -11.90
N THR A 227 -6.01 -10.57 -12.36
CA THR A 227 -6.73 -11.62 -13.12
C THR A 227 -7.54 -11.07 -14.28
N HIS A 228 -7.74 -11.90 -15.31
CA HIS A 228 -8.90 -11.76 -16.22
C HIS A 228 -10.22 -11.78 -15.45
N ALA A 229 -10.22 -12.40 -14.26
CA ALA A 229 -11.35 -12.42 -13.36
C ALA A 229 -11.58 -11.07 -12.68
N ARG A 230 -12.78 -10.50 -12.74
CA ARG A 230 -13.11 -9.29 -11.97
C ARG A 230 -13.64 -9.72 -10.61
N VAL A 231 -12.74 -9.83 -9.62
CA VAL A 231 -13.15 -10.06 -8.23
C VAL A 231 -13.56 -8.74 -7.62
N LYS A 232 -14.83 -8.58 -7.29
CA LYS A 232 -15.35 -7.41 -6.59
C LYS A 232 -15.35 -7.69 -5.10
N PHE A 233 -14.59 -6.90 -4.35
CA PHE A 233 -14.66 -6.92 -2.89
C PHE A 233 -15.49 -5.76 -2.37
N ILE A 234 -16.08 -5.92 -1.20
CA ILE A 234 -16.58 -4.83 -0.37
C ILE A 234 -15.79 -4.85 0.94
N VAL A 235 -15.29 -3.69 1.32
CA VAL A 235 -14.68 -3.48 2.63
C VAL A 235 -15.75 -2.99 3.60
N GLU A 236 -16.16 -3.81 4.57
CA GLU A 236 -17.19 -3.51 5.56
C GLU A 236 -16.61 -3.02 6.89
N ARG A 237 -17.20 -1.96 7.45
CA ARG A 237 -16.89 -1.46 8.81
C ARG A 237 -17.94 -1.94 9.81
N LYS A 238 -17.56 -2.82 10.74
CA LYS A 238 -18.44 -3.28 11.83
C LYS A 238 -18.10 -2.61 13.16
N LYS A 239 -19.10 -2.02 13.80
CA LYS A 239 -18.99 -1.44 15.16
C LYS A 239 -18.60 -2.53 16.16
N ARG A 240 -17.68 -2.21 17.08
CA ARG A 240 -17.46 -3.05 18.25
C ARG A 240 -18.62 -2.86 19.23
N TRP A 241 -19.06 -3.93 19.86
CA TRP A 241 -20.14 -3.90 20.85
C TRP A 241 -19.81 -2.99 22.05
N ILE A 242 -18.53 -2.88 22.43
CA ILE A 242 -18.02 -1.98 23.48
C ILE A 242 -17.86 -0.50 23.05
N LYS A 243 -18.48 -0.06 21.94
CA LYS A 243 -18.34 1.31 21.43
C LYS A 243 -18.58 2.41 22.49
N PRO A 244 -19.66 2.42 23.29
CA PRO A 244 -19.90 3.51 24.23
C PRO A 244 -18.77 3.64 25.26
N PHE A 245 -18.22 2.53 25.72
CA PHE A 245 -17.03 2.54 26.59
C PHE A 245 -15.80 3.09 25.87
N LEU A 246 -15.58 2.71 24.60
CA LEU A 246 -14.47 3.23 23.81
C LEU A 246 -14.60 4.72 23.52
N ASP A 247 -15.83 5.24 23.35
CA ASP A 247 -16.06 6.68 23.14
C ASP A 247 -15.76 7.49 24.41
N ILE A 248 -16.11 6.95 25.59
CA ILE A 248 -15.73 7.54 26.89
C ILE A 248 -14.19 7.53 27.04
N LEU A 249 -13.56 6.39 26.76
CA LEU A 249 -12.09 6.27 26.85
C LEU A 249 -11.38 7.23 25.87
N ASP A 250 -11.90 7.36 24.65
CA ASP A 250 -11.40 8.29 23.64
C ASP A 250 -11.51 9.75 24.11
N PHE A 251 -12.64 10.12 24.74
CA PHE A 251 -12.80 11.44 25.34
C PHE A 251 -11.74 11.72 26.41
N PHE A 252 -11.49 10.77 27.32
CA PHE A 252 -10.46 10.93 28.35
C PHE A 252 -9.05 10.97 27.75
N LEU A 253 -8.74 10.10 26.80
CA LEU A 253 -7.43 10.05 26.15
C LEU A 253 -7.17 11.28 25.28
N SER A 254 -8.20 11.89 24.69
CA SER A 254 -8.07 13.14 23.92
C SER A 254 -7.58 14.32 24.76
N ARG A 255 -7.75 14.27 26.09
CA ARG A 255 -7.23 15.25 27.05
C ARG A 255 -5.81 14.96 27.51
N THR A 256 -5.29 13.77 27.23
CA THR A 256 -3.91 13.42 27.56
C THR A 256 -2.97 13.88 26.43
N PRO A 257 -1.70 14.21 26.73
CA PRO A 257 -0.72 14.54 25.70
C PRO A 257 -0.37 13.35 24.79
N VAL A 258 -0.76 12.13 25.19
CA VAL A 258 -0.50 10.90 24.44
C VAL A 258 -1.69 10.64 23.50
N ARG A 259 -1.51 10.93 22.21
CA ARG A 259 -2.51 10.58 21.19
C ARG A 259 -2.40 9.10 20.85
N LEU A 260 -3.28 8.29 21.44
CA LEU A 260 -3.42 6.87 21.15
C LEU A 260 -4.47 6.66 20.06
N ASP A 261 -4.16 5.81 19.08
CA ASP A 261 -5.13 5.38 18.07
C ASP A 261 -6.04 4.29 18.65
N ILE A 262 -7.28 4.67 18.98
CA ILE A 262 -8.33 3.74 19.41
C ILE A 262 -9.17 3.33 18.21
N ILE A 263 -8.82 2.19 17.63
CA ILE A 263 -9.62 1.63 16.54
C ILE A 263 -10.94 1.07 17.10
N LYS A 264 -12.01 1.85 16.93
CA LYS A 264 -13.39 1.56 17.41
C LYS A 264 -14.13 0.51 16.57
N TYR A 265 -13.57 0.09 15.44
CA TYR A 265 -14.27 -0.74 14.46
C TYR A 265 -13.47 -2.00 14.10
N ARG A 266 -14.16 -3.01 13.58
CA ARG A 266 -13.56 -4.14 12.87
C ARG A 266 -13.78 -3.89 11.39
N VAL A 267 -12.75 -4.11 10.59
CA VAL A 267 -12.85 -4.00 9.13
C VAL A 267 -12.79 -5.40 8.53
N LEU A 268 -13.78 -5.72 7.71
CA LEU A 268 -13.89 -7.00 7.02
C LEU A 268 -13.78 -6.77 5.53
N LEU A 269 -13.05 -7.63 4.84
CA LEU A 269 -13.09 -7.72 3.39
C LEU A 269 -14.05 -8.84 3.00
N LYS A 270 -15.06 -8.55 2.19
CA LYS A 270 -16.05 -9.53 1.71
C LYS A 270 -15.98 -9.66 0.20
N VAL A 271 -15.92 -10.89 -0.31
CA VAL A 271 -16.01 -11.15 -1.74
C VAL A 271 -17.47 -11.09 -2.17
N MET A 272 -17.80 -10.17 -3.08
CA MET A 272 -19.18 -9.92 -3.53
C MET A 272 -19.52 -10.62 -4.83
N SER A 273 -18.62 -10.58 -5.80
CA SER A 273 -18.77 -11.28 -7.08
C SER A 273 -17.39 -11.63 -7.62
N ILE A 274 -17.36 -12.68 -8.44
CA ILE A 274 -16.18 -13.13 -9.17
C ILE A 274 -16.62 -13.36 -10.60
N ASP A 275 -16.19 -12.49 -11.51
CA ASP A 275 -16.46 -12.65 -12.93
C ASP A 275 -15.26 -13.37 -13.56
N GLY A 276 -15.27 -14.70 -13.66
CA GLY A 276 -14.17 -15.51 -14.21
C GLY A 276 -13.56 -16.49 -13.20
N THR A 277 -12.38 -17.05 -13.50
CA THR A 277 -11.71 -18.03 -12.63
C THR A 277 -10.65 -17.36 -11.75
N CYS A 278 -10.80 -17.46 -10.43
CA CYS A 278 -9.78 -17.01 -9.47
C CYS A 278 -8.81 -18.17 -9.15
N THR A 279 -7.53 -18.00 -9.47
CA THR A 279 -6.48 -19.02 -9.19
C THR A 279 -6.22 -19.25 -7.71
N GLN A 280 -6.62 -18.29 -6.87
CA GLN A 280 -6.50 -18.37 -5.41
C GLN A 280 -7.74 -18.99 -4.76
N HIS A 281 -8.66 -19.54 -5.57
CA HIS A 281 -9.88 -20.23 -5.13
C HIS A 281 -10.79 -19.43 -4.18
N LEU A 282 -10.76 -18.11 -4.28
CA LEU A 282 -11.72 -17.24 -3.58
C LEU A 282 -13.13 -17.57 -4.05
N LYS A 283 -14.10 -17.49 -3.13
CA LYS A 283 -15.51 -17.74 -3.39
C LYS A 283 -16.35 -16.52 -3.00
N THR A 284 -17.43 -16.29 -3.74
CA THR A 284 -18.44 -15.30 -3.36
C THR A 284 -18.96 -15.60 -1.95
N GLY A 285 -18.97 -14.58 -1.10
CA GLY A 285 -19.37 -14.71 0.31
C GLY A 285 -18.21 -14.90 1.28
N ASP A 286 -16.99 -15.19 0.81
CA ASP A 286 -15.80 -15.25 1.68
C ASP A 286 -15.60 -13.94 2.43
N ARG A 287 -15.16 -14.04 3.69
CA ARG A 287 -14.95 -12.92 4.61
C ARG A 287 -13.60 -13.00 5.29
N PHE A 288 -12.84 -11.91 5.23
CA PHE A 288 -11.52 -11.81 5.83
C PHE A 288 -11.49 -10.68 6.86
N LEU A 289 -11.13 -11.00 8.10
CA LEU A 289 -10.92 -9.99 9.13
C LEU A 289 -9.51 -9.42 9.01
N LEU A 290 -9.39 -8.13 8.72
CA LEU A 290 -8.10 -7.51 8.36
C LEU A 290 -7.26 -7.08 9.57
N ARG A 291 -7.81 -7.27 10.77
CA ARG A 291 -7.16 -7.02 12.06
C ARG A 291 -7.09 -8.31 12.86
N ASP A 292 -6.59 -9.36 12.23
CA ASP A 292 -6.14 -10.52 12.98
C ASP A 292 -4.77 -10.19 13.58
N SER A 293 -4.60 -10.45 14.87
CA SER A 293 -3.29 -10.34 15.55
C SER A 293 -2.20 -11.18 14.89
N GLN A 294 -2.61 -12.17 14.09
CA GLN A 294 -1.73 -13.09 13.40
C GLN A 294 -1.16 -12.52 12.09
N CYS A 295 -1.80 -11.51 11.46
CA CYS A 295 -1.29 -10.93 10.22
C CYS A 295 -0.41 -9.68 10.44
N LEU A 296 0.31 -9.27 9.40
CA LEU A 296 1.02 -7.98 9.40
C LEU A 296 0.01 -6.83 9.39
N CYS A 297 0.39 -5.65 9.89
CA CYS A 297 -0.52 -4.50 9.77
C CYS A 297 -0.67 -4.10 8.28
N PRO A 298 -1.85 -3.63 7.85
CA PRO A 298 -2.07 -3.27 6.44
C PRO A 298 -1.05 -2.25 5.91
N SER A 299 -0.68 -1.26 6.73
CA SER A 299 0.32 -0.23 6.36
C SER A 299 1.70 -0.83 6.15
N SER A 300 2.18 -1.66 7.08
CA SER A 300 3.48 -2.35 6.94
C SER A 300 3.48 -3.28 5.74
N PHE A 301 2.40 -4.05 5.54
CA PHE A 301 2.29 -4.94 4.40
C PHE A 301 2.32 -4.17 3.08
N TYR A 302 1.54 -3.09 2.97
CA TYR A 302 1.55 -2.22 1.81
C TYR A 302 2.95 -1.67 1.54
N SER A 303 3.69 -1.21 2.55
CA SER A 303 5.06 -0.73 2.36
C SER A 303 6.02 -1.83 1.91
N LEU A 304 5.91 -3.04 2.47
CA LEU A 304 6.86 -4.14 2.28
C LEU A 304 6.63 -4.97 1.01
N PHE A 305 5.38 -5.09 0.58
CA PHE A 305 4.97 -6.05 -0.44
C PHE A 305 5.75 -5.92 -1.76
N PRO A 306 5.97 -4.72 -2.33
CA PRO A 306 6.76 -4.59 -3.57
C PRO A 306 8.20 -5.10 -3.42
N ALA A 307 8.88 -4.82 -2.30
CA ALA A 307 10.22 -5.32 -2.03
C ALA A 307 10.26 -6.85 -1.84
N MET A 308 9.25 -7.41 -1.16
CA MET A 308 9.14 -8.87 -1.00
C MET A 308 8.94 -9.55 -2.36
N LEU A 309 8.05 -9.01 -3.20
CA LEU A 309 7.77 -9.55 -4.54
C LEU A 309 9.01 -9.44 -5.44
N SER A 310 9.65 -8.28 -5.49
CA SER A 310 10.90 -8.07 -6.24
C SER A 310 11.98 -9.08 -5.84
N ARG A 311 12.17 -9.30 -4.53
CA ARG A 311 13.12 -10.30 -4.03
C ARG A 311 12.73 -11.72 -4.41
N SER A 312 11.45 -12.06 -4.32
CA SER A 312 10.98 -13.41 -4.67
C SER A 312 11.20 -13.79 -6.13
N ARG A 313 11.34 -12.78 -6.99
CA ARG A 313 11.62 -12.95 -8.43
C ARG A 313 13.12 -12.83 -8.78
N GLY A 314 13.98 -12.81 -7.76
CA GLY A 314 15.45 -12.81 -7.95
C GLY A 314 16.06 -11.42 -8.18
N ASN A 315 15.28 -10.33 -8.10
CA ASN A 315 15.76 -8.99 -8.45
C ASN A 315 16.52 -8.26 -7.33
N SER A 316 16.89 -8.92 -6.22
CA SER A 316 17.58 -8.25 -5.10
C SER A 316 18.63 -9.11 -4.40
N SER A 317 19.88 -8.64 -4.41
CA SER A 317 21.02 -9.26 -3.72
C SER A 317 21.26 -8.71 -2.30
N SER A 318 20.69 -7.56 -1.92
CA SER A 318 20.90 -6.95 -0.59
C SER A 318 19.68 -7.10 0.34
N PRO A 319 19.88 -7.22 1.66
CA PRO A 319 18.81 -7.08 2.62
C PRO A 319 18.18 -5.69 2.47
N CYS A 320 16.87 -5.65 2.28
CA CYS A 320 16.11 -4.40 2.24
C CYS A 320 15.56 -4.14 3.63
N THR A 321 15.86 -2.95 4.14
CA THR A 321 15.27 -2.43 5.36
C THR A 321 14.07 -1.57 4.97
N CYS A 322 12.87 -1.94 5.40
CA CYS A 322 11.69 -1.11 5.16
C CYS A 322 11.03 -0.67 6.46
N THR A 323 10.42 0.52 6.43
CA THR A 323 9.71 1.08 7.57
C THR A 323 8.20 1.02 7.37
N CYS A 324 7.46 0.69 8.43
CA CYS A 324 6.02 0.93 8.51
C CYS A 324 5.75 2.41 8.26
N THR A 325 4.96 2.73 7.23
CA THR A 325 4.69 4.12 6.83
C THR A 325 3.78 4.86 7.80
N SER A 326 3.05 4.14 8.66
CA SER A 326 2.31 4.78 9.74
C SER A 326 3.26 5.31 10.83
N VAL A 327 3.32 6.65 10.90
CA VAL A 327 4.13 7.46 11.81
C VAL A 327 4.11 7.03 13.27
N PRO A 328 3.01 6.53 13.87
CA PRO A 328 3.09 6.20 15.27
C PRO A 328 3.99 5.00 15.57
N CYS A 329 4.39 4.18 14.58
CA CYS A 329 5.01 2.88 14.88
C CYS A 329 6.50 2.79 14.52
N HIS A 330 6.96 3.42 13.42
CA HIS A 330 8.34 3.33 12.89
C HIS A 330 8.98 1.94 13.13
N VAL A 331 8.34 0.90 12.59
CA VAL A 331 8.83 -0.47 12.68
C VAL A 331 9.73 -0.73 11.50
N THR A 332 10.93 -1.22 11.79
CA THR A 332 11.97 -1.53 10.80
C THR A 332 12.00 -3.03 10.56
N TYR A 333 11.86 -3.43 9.31
CA TYR A 333 11.87 -4.83 8.90
C TYR A 333 13.09 -5.17 8.07
N LYS A 334 13.64 -6.35 8.30
CA LYS A 334 14.60 -7.01 7.43
C LYS A 334 13.90 -8.12 6.66
N ILE A 335 13.97 -8.04 5.34
CA ILE A 335 13.49 -9.11 4.45
C ILE A 335 14.64 -10.09 4.24
N GLN A 336 14.50 -11.32 4.74
CA GLN A 336 15.46 -12.40 4.54
C GLN A 336 14.83 -13.49 3.68
N GLY A 337 15.57 -13.98 2.69
CA GLY A 337 15.25 -15.30 2.12
C GLY A 337 15.87 -16.32 3.06
N ILE A 338 15.10 -17.30 3.52
CA ILE A 338 15.68 -18.41 4.26
C ILE A 338 16.48 -19.23 3.24
N PRO A 339 17.80 -19.43 3.43
CA PRO A 339 18.57 -20.26 2.54
C PRO A 339 17.93 -21.65 2.53
N ILE A 340 17.52 -22.11 1.34
CA ILE A 340 17.12 -23.50 1.14
C ILE A 340 18.38 -24.30 1.44
N LYS A 341 18.39 -25.05 2.54
CA LYS A 341 19.46 -26.03 2.77
C LYS A 341 19.34 -27.02 1.63
N ASP A 342 20.32 -27.06 0.73
CA ASP A 342 20.41 -28.09 -0.30
C ASP A 342 20.33 -29.44 0.41
N SER A 343 19.18 -30.10 0.25
CA SER A 343 18.81 -31.35 0.92
C SER A 343 19.30 -32.55 0.15
#